data_AF-A0A815P9J7-F1
#
_entry.id   AF-A0A815P9J7-F1
#
_cell.length_a   1.000
_cell.length_b   1.000
_cell.length_c   1.000
_cell.angle_alpha   90.00
_cell.angle_beta   90.00
_cell.angle_gamma   90.00
#
_symmetry.space_group_name_H-M   'P 1'
#
loop_
_entity.id
_entity.type
_entity.pdbx_description
1 polymer ?
#
loop_
_entity_poly.entity_id
_entity_poly.type
_entity_poly.pdbx_seq_one_letter_code
_entity_poly.pdbx_strand_id
1 'polypeptide(L)'
;MQLYLLVVVLLLFIHHVSLKPIDTKDEVLKYLTQLGYSKCEPESKVSCSIDFSSILRDYQKTFGLQETGQLDKPTKKLLNKPRCGNKDSPVSSSSSLLALRNSKWSKSHLRWTLRNSSSRISHAQSLNIIRDAFEHWTKHIPLRIEQVCEACEADVVFTFGPIDGPSTTLAYAHFPEDGRVHFDSDENWIERFDHDGTNLFLVAVHEIGHALGLSHNKEDTKSIMYPMYQLIPKRDILPNIDRQRITDKYGACSSDGGSTLNEGVLNEGQTLQSNNGLYKVYMQTDGNLCVYTRDHAVWCSGTQNHSPGQNPFRLGMQPDGNLVIYSKRGPIWASGTMAQGNGPYQLIMQDDRNLVLYDGDAKPLWASDTKLA
;
A
#
# COMPACT_ATOMS: atom_id res chain seq x y z
N MET A 1 34.44 13.16 58.38
CA MET A 1 34.08 12.22 57.30
C MET A 1 32.81 12.73 56.64
N GLN A 2 32.91 13.47 55.52
CA GLN A 2 31.80 13.89 54.64
C GLN A 2 32.44 14.63 53.44
N LEU A 3 32.96 13.87 52.48
CA LEU A 3 32.41 13.62 51.14
C LEU A 3 32.27 14.88 50.26
N TYR A 4 33.24 15.06 49.37
CA TYR A 4 33.19 15.97 48.22
C TYR A 4 32.14 15.45 47.23
N LEU A 5 31.11 16.27 46.93
CA LEU A 5 30.16 15.98 45.86
C LEU A 5 30.70 16.56 44.55
N LEU A 6 31.23 15.70 43.70
CA LEU A 6 31.70 16.04 42.35
C LEU A 6 30.46 16.06 41.43
N VAL A 7 29.96 17.24 41.10
CA VAL A 7 28.87 17.40 40.12
C VAL A 7 29.48 17.29 38.72
N VAL A 8 29.38 16.10 38.12
CA VAL A 8 29.66 15.89 36.70
C VAL A 8 28.46 16.41 35.90
N VAL A 9 28.60 17.60 35.33
CA VAL A 9 27.64 18.11 34.33
C VAL A 9 27.89 17.37 33.02
N LEU A 10 27.13 16.31 32.78
CA LEU A 10 27.07 15.63 31.50
C LEU A 10 26.33 16.53 30.50
N LEU A 11 27.08 17.30 29.71
CA LEU A 11 26.55 17.98 28.53
C LEU A 11 26.14 16.91 27.51
N LEU A 12 24.86 16.56 27.50
CA LEU A 12 24.24 15.85 26.40
C LEU A 12 24.31 16.75 25.16
N PHE A 13 25.31 16.56 24.32
CA PHE A 13 25.31 17.11 22.96
C PHE A 13 24.18 16.43 22.18
N ILE A 14 22.99 17.03 22.20
CA ILE A 14 21.97 16.76 21.20
C ILE A 14 22.56 17.23 19.87
N HIS A 15 23.16 16.31 19.12
CA HIS A 15 23.49 16.56 17.72
C HIS A 15 22.16 16.69 16.98
N HIS A 16 21.68 17.92 16.82
CA HIS A 16 20.71 18.22 15.78
C HIS A 16 21.41 17.93 14.46
N VAL A 17 21.12 16.77 13.89
CA VAL A 17 21.53 16.41 12.54
C VAL A 17 20.74 17.33 11.61
N SER A 18 21.39 18.44 11.20
CA SER A 18 20.82 19.35 10.22
C SER A 18 20.92 18.70 8.85
N LEU A 19 19.77 18.53 8.18
CA LEU A 19 19.75 18.05 6.80
C LEU A 19 20.63 18.95 5.93
N LYS A 20 21.50 18.36 5.10
CA LYS A 20 22.26 19.13 4.11
C LYS A 20 21.32 19.50 2.95
N PRO A 21 21.01 20.79 2.73
CA PRO A 21 20.06 21.16 1.70
C PRO A 21 20.66 20.97 0.30
N ILE A 22 19.83 20.53 -0.63
CA ILE A 22 20.11 20.50 -2.07
C ILE A 22 19.82 21.90 -2.62
N ASP A 23 20.90 22.65 -2.91
CA ASP A 23 20.78 24.08 -3.22
C ASP A 23 21.51 24.53 -4.48
N THR A 24 22.50 23.76 -4.95
CA THR A 24 23.26 24.08 -6.17
C THR A 24 22.66 23.42 -7.40
N LYS A 25 22.85 24.04 -8.57
CA LYS A 25 22.35 23.51 -9.85
C LYS A 25 22.85 22.09 -10.13
N ASP A 26 24.11 21.80 -9.82
CA ASP A 26 24.73 20.50 -10.07
C ASP A 26 24.21 19.42 -9.11
N GLU A 27 24.00 19.76 -7.82
CA GLU A 27 23.38 18.85 -6.86
C GLU A 27 21.94 18.53 -7.27
N VAL A 28 21.15 19.54 -7.65
CA VAL A 28 19.77 19.35 -8.14
C VAL A 28 19.75 18.48 -9.38
N LEU A 29 20.66 18.72 -10.34
CA LEU A 29 20.70 17.94 -11.57
C LEU A 29 21.07 16.47 -11.31
N LYS A 30 22.06 16.22 -10.45
CA LYS A 30 22.44 14.87 -10.03
C LYS A 30 21.26 14.16 -9.38
N TYR A 31 20.59 14.85 -8.46
CA TYR A 31 19.45 14.33 -7.72
C TYR A 31 18.25 14.00 -8.63
N LEU A 32 17.85 14.93 -9.50
CA LEU A 32 16.73 14.71 -10.44
C LEU A 32 17.05 13.64 -11.49
N THR A 33 18.33 13.46 -11.84
CA THR A 33 18.77 12.36 -12.70
C THR A 33 18.57 11.02 -12.00
N GLN A 34 18.92 10.91 -10.71
CA GLN A 34 18.69 9.69 -9.91
C GLN A 34 17.20 9.36 -9.80
N LEU A 35 16.35 10.38 -9.65
CA LEU A 35 14.88 10.23 -9.60
C LEU A 35 14.24 9.96 -10.97
N GLY A 36 15.02 9.97 -12.05
CA GLY A 36 14.58 9.58 -13.39
C GLY A 36 14.01 10.70 -14.25
N TYR A 37 14.25 11.98 -13.92
CA TYR A 37 13.81 13.14 -14.71
C TYR A 37 14.78 13.54 -15.84
N SER A 38 15.94 12.89 -15.93
CA SER A 38 16.89 13.07 -17.02
C SER A 38 16.98 11.79 -17.86
N LYS A 39 17.07 11.94 -19.19
CA LYS A 39 17.38 10.84 -20.14
C LYS A 39 18.87 10.53 -20.24
N CYS A 40 19.71 11.39 -19.67
CA CYS A 40 21.15 11.28 -19.81
C CYS A 40 21.68 10.40 -18.68
N GLU A 41 22.04 9.16 -19.00
CA GLU A 41 22.77 8.31 -18.05
C GLU A 41 24.23 8.80 -17.94
N PRO A 42 24.80 8.86 -16.73
CA PRO A 42 26.15 9.38 -16.48
C PRO A 42 27.26 8.70 -17.31
N GLU A 43 27.02 7.49 -17.82
CA GLU A 43 28.01 6.66 -18.51
C GLU A 43 27.84 6.64 -20.04
N SER A 44 26.84 7.33 -20.59
CA SER A 44 26.62 7.35 -22.04
C SER A 44 27.56 8.36 -22.74
N LYS A 45 28.35 7.90 -23.72
CA LYS A 45 29.27 8.71 -24.55
C LYS A 45 28.57 9.74 -25.47
N VAL A 46 27.29 10.02 -25.26
CA VAL A 46 26.51 10.95 -26.06
C VAL A 46 26.58 12.32 -25.39
N SER A 47 27.00 13.33 -26.14
CA SER A 47 26.87 14.75 -25.77
C SER A 47 25.40 15.06 -25.54
N CYS A 48 24.95 14.90 -24.31
CA CYS A 48 23.58 15.13 -23.90
C CYS A 48 23.48 16.60 -23.51
N SER A 49 22.88 17.44 -24.35
CA SER A 49 22.54 18.81 -23.99
C SER A 49 21.41 18.76 -22.95
N ILE A 50 21.78 18.71 -21.67
CA ILE A 50 20.84 18.71 -20.56
C ILE A 50 20.23 20.10 -20.43
N ASP A 51 18.97 20.27 -20.81
CA ASP A 51 18.21 21.47 -20.46
C ASP A 51 17.68 21.33 -19.02
N PHE A 52 18.45 21.88 -18.08
CA PHE A 52 18.09 21.97 -16.67
C PHE A 52 16.69 22.56 -16.45
N SER A 53 16.29 23.55 -17.25
CA SER A 53 15.00 24.21 -17.09
C SER A 53 13.84 23.28 -17.47
N SER A 54 14.03 22.44 -18.50
CA SER A 54 13.06 21.41 -18.89
C SER A 54 12.91 20.34 -17.80
N ILE A 55 14.02 19.85 -17.24
CA ILE A 55 14.01 18.85 -16.17
C ILE A 55 13.25 19.38 -14.94
N LEU A 56 13.49 20.64 -14.56
CA LEU A 56 12.76 21.28 -13.48
C LEU A 56 11.28 21.42 -13.77
N ARG A 57 10.89 21.78 -15.00
CA ARG A 57 9.47 21.85 -15.39
C ARG A 57 8.78 20.50 -15.24
N ASP A 58 9.43 19.41 -15.68
CA ASP A 58 8.86 18.07 -15.55
C ASP A 58 8.68 17.66 -14.08
N TYR A 59 9.65 17.99 -13.23
CA TYR A 59 9.55 17.78 -11.77
C TYR A 59 8.43 18.61 -11.15
N GLN A 60 8.39 19.91 -11.44
CA GLN A 60 7.36 20.83 -10.97
C GLN A 60 5.96 20.36 -11.36
N LYS A 61 5.77 20.03 -12.64
CA LYS A 61 4.54 19.49 -13.20
C LYS A 61 4.09 18.23 -12.48
N THR A 62 5.01 17.30 -12.22
CA THR A 62 4.72 16.02 -11.57
C THR A 62 4.11 16.20 -10.18
N PHE A 63 4.52 17.24 -9.46
CA PHE A 63 4.07 17.51 -8.09
C PHE A 63 3.14 18.73 -7.99
N GLY A 64 2.58 19.19 -9.11
CA GLY A 64 1.60 20.28 -9.14
C GLY A 64 2.14 21.66 -8.75
N LEU A 65 3.44 21.89 -8.88
CA LEU A 65 4.04 23.22 -8.78
C LEU A 65 3.86 23.99 -10.10
N GLN A 66 4.01 25.31 -10.05
CA GLN A 66 4.07 26.10 -11.28
C GLN A 66 5.32 25.76 -12.09
N GLU A 67 5.15 25.53 -13.40
CA GLU A 67 6.20 25.08 -14.34
C GLU A 67 7.17 26.22 -14.74
N THR A 68 7.80 26.86 -13.76
CA THR A 68 8.72 27.98 -13.97
C THR A 68 10.02 27.55 -14.65
N GLY A 69 10.44 26.29 -14.47
CA GLY A 69 11.77 25.80 -14.86
C GLY A 69 12.91 26.46 -14.10
N GLN A 70 12.60 27.13 -12.98
CA GLN A 70 13.55 27.82 -12.13
C GLN A 70 13.63 27.16 -10.76
N LEU A 71 14.81 27.22 -10.14
CA LEU A 71 15.02 26.75 -8.77
C LEU A 71 14.47 27.77 -7.76
N ASP A 72 13.17 28.01 -7.85
CA ASP A 72 12.42 28.95 -7.01
C ASP A 72 12.16 28.39 -5.60
N LYS A 73 11.66 29.23 -4.70
CA LYS A 73 11.42 28.86 -3.28
C LYS A 73 10.52 27.62 -3.13
N PRO A 74 9.37 27.50 -3.83
CA PRO A 74 8.54 26.29 -3.76
C PRO A 74 9.28 25.03 -4.23
N THR A 75 10.04 25.12 -5.32
CA THR A 75 10.78 23.99 -5.88
C THR A 75 11.89 23.55 -4.92
N LYS A 76 12.65 24.48 -4.36
CA LYS A 76 13.66 24.19 -3.32
C LYS A 76 13.04 23.53 -2.09
N LYS A 77 11.89 24.03 -1.63
CA LYS A 77 11.19 23.46 -0.47
C LYS A 77 10.79 22.00 -0.73
N LEU A 78 10.34 21.68 -1.95
CA LEU A 78 9.95 20.33 -2.32
C LEU A 78 11.16 19.40 -2.49
N LEU A 79 12.23 19.87 -3.14
CA LEU A 79 13.48 19.13 -3.32
C LEU A 79 14.14 18.76 -1.98
N ASN A 80 13.96 19.60 -0.96
CA ASN A 80 14.50 19.40 0.38
C ASN A 80 13.54 18.65 1.33
N LYS A 81 12.40 18.14 0.83
CA LYS A 81 11.49 17.33 1.62
C LYS A 81 11.98 15.88 1.66
N PRO A 82 12.08 15.24 2.84
CA PRO A 82 12.47 13.83 2.93
C PRO A 82 11.54 12.93 2.11
N ARG A 83 12.09 11.90 1.47
CA ARG A 83 11.39 11.08 0.48
C ARG A 83 12.07 9.74 0.19
N CYS A 84 11.38 8.89 -0.56
CA CYS A 84 11.94 7.68 -1.15
C CYS A 84 12.89 8.00 -2.31
N GLY A 85 13.99 7.24 -2.41
CA GLY A 85 15.01 7.33 -3.46
C GLY A 85 14.69 6.58 -4.75
N ASN A 86 13.58 5.83 -4.80
CA ASN A 86 13.11 5.20 -6.03
C ASN A 86 12.73 6.25 -7.08
N LYS A 87 12.92 5.91 -8.36
CA LYS A 87 12.56 6.77 -9.50
C LYS A 87 11.06 7.10 -9.52
N ASP A 88 10.69 8.37 -9.69
CA ASP A 88 9.30 8.85 -9.70
C ASP A 88 8.55 8.52 -11.00
N SER A 89 9.24 8.70 -12.10
CA SER A 89 8.82 8.27 -13.42
C SER A 89 10.07 8.28 -14.27
N PRO A 90 10.31 7.23 -15.04
CA PRO A 90 11.36 7.28 -16.04
C PRO A 90 10.91 8.19 -17.18
N VAL A 91 11.78 9.11 -17.58
CA VAL A 91 11.62 9.77 -18.86
C VAL A 91 11.58 8.70 -19.97
N SER A 92 10.48 8.70 -20.72
CA SER A 92 10.17 7.88 -21.90
C SER A 92 9.81 6.40 -21.70
N SER A 93 8.66 6.08 -22.27
CA SER A 93 8.17 4.81 -22.81
C SER A 93 9.26 3.84 -23.30
N SER A 94 9.88 3.09 -22.39
CA SER A 94 10.60 1.86 -22.74
C SER A 94 9.87 0.63 -22.18
N SER A 95 9.84 -0.43 -22.98
CA SER A 95 9.21 -1.72 -22.68
C SER A 95 9.73 -2.36 -21.39
N SER A 96 11.00 -2.11 -21.05
CA SER A 96 11.65 -2.58 -19.82
C SER A 96 11.02 -2.01 -18.54
N LEU A 97 10.44 -0.81 -18.60
CA LEU A 97 9.90 -0.09 -17.44
C LEU A 97 8.42 -0.42 -17.17
N LEU A 98 7.68 -0.74 -18.23
CA LEU A 98 6.37 -1.41 -18.10
C LEU A 98 6.55 -2.79 -17.44
N ALA A 99 7.61 -3.52 -17.78
CA ALA A 99 7.94 -4.78 -17.11
C ALA A 99 8.27 -4.59 -15.62
N LEU A 100 8.97 -3.52 -15.23
CA LEU A 100 9.20 -3.16 -13.82
C LEU A 100 7.90 -2.76 -13.09
N ARG A 101 7.02 -1.96 -13.71
CA ARG A 101 5.70 -1.61 -13.14
C ARG A 101 4.78 -2.83 -12.97
N ASN A 102 4.89 -3.78 -13.88
CA ASN A 102 4.13 -5.02 -13.86
C ASN A 102 4.85 -6.15 -13.11
N SER A 103 6.05 -5.88 -12.59
CA SER A 103 6.79 -6.88 -11.82
C SER A 103 5.98 -7.28 -10.58
N LYS A 104 6.01 -8.57 -10.31
CA LYS A 104 5.41 -9.22 -9.16
C LYS A 104 6.21 -10.47 -8.85
N TRP A 105 6.18 -10.91 -7.61
CA TRP A 105 6.75 -12.20 -7.25
C TRP A 105 5.99 -13.33 -7.95
N SER A 106 6.74 -14.22 -8.58
CA SER A 106 6.23 -15.48 -9.13
C SER A 106 5.91 -16.50 -8.04
N LYS A 107 6.59 -16.41 -6.88
CA LYS A 107 6.37 -17.25 -5.71
C LYS A 107 5.25 -16.69 -4.83
N SER A 108 4.46 -17.59 -4.23
CA SER A 108 3.47 -17.25 -3.20
C SER A 108 4.01 -17.31 -1.77
N HIS A 109 5.21 -17.87 -1.57
CA HIS A 109 5.90 -17.92 -0.29
C HIS A 109 7.25 -17.20 -0.41
N LEU A 110 7.38 -16.06 0.26
CA LEU A 110 8.62 -15.27 0.28
C LEU A 110 9.28 -15.35 1.65
N ARG A 111 10.59 -15.42 1.64
CA ARG A 111 11.42 -15.38 2.84
C ARG A 111 12.05 -14.00 2.96
N TRP A 112 12.12 -13.45 4.17
CA TRP A 112 12.77 -12.16 4.40
C TRP A 112 13.76 -12.19 5.56
N THR A 113 14.74 -11.29 5.51
CA THR A 113 15.75 -11.15 6.58
C THR A 113 16.24 -9.70 6.70
N LEU A 114 16.77 -9.34 7.86
CA LEU A 114 17.39 -8.05 8.15
C LEU A 114 18.87 -8.30 8.45
N ARG A 115 19.80 -7.73 7.66
CA ARG A 115 21.25 -8.01 7.79
C ARG A 115 21.94 -7.20 8.88
N ASN A 116 21.41 -6.03 9.21
CA ASN A 116 21.96 -5.13 10.22
C ASN A 116 20.87 -4.14 10.66
N SER A 117 21.16 -3.30 11.63
CA SER A 117 20.20 -2.28 12.12
C SER A 117 20.87 -0.91 12.25
N SER A 118 20.05 0.13 12.36
CA SER A 118 20.52 1.46 12.78
C SER A 118 21.14 1.40 14.18
N SER A 119 22.02 2.36 14.50
CA SER A 119 22.53 2.58 15.85
C SER A 119 21.47 3.09 16.83
N ARG A 120 20.37 3.66 16.33
CA ARG A 120 19.30 4.29 17.12
C ARG A 120 18.17 3.34 17.52
N ILE A 121 17.93 2.29 16.73
CA ILE A 121 16.86 1.30 16.95
C ILE A 121 17.52 -0.07 17.01
N SER A 122 17.23 -0.85 18.07
CA SER A 122 17.83 -2.17 18.21
C SER A 122 17.43 -3.11 17.05
N HIS A 123 18.26 -4.11 16.81
CA HIS A 123 17.99 -5.11 15.78
C HIS A 123 16.64 -5.82 16.00
N ALA A 124 16.33 -6.21 17.24
CA ALA A 124 15.06 -6.85 17.59
C ALA A 124 13.84 -5.95 17.36
N GLN A 125 13.95 -4.65 17.67
CA GLN A 125 12.88 -3.68 17.39
C GLN A 125 12.69 -3.50 15.88
N SER A 126 13.78 -3.38 15.13
CA SER A 126 13.75 -3.25 13.66
C SER A 126 13.05 -4.45 13.01
N LEU A 127 13.34 -5.67 13.49
CA LEU A 127 12.65 -6.89 13.05
C LEU A 127 11.15 -6.86 13.32
N ASN A 128 10.73 -6.43 14.52
CA ASN A 128 9.30 -6.30 14.84
C ASN A 128 8.61 -5.27 13.95
N ILE A 129 9.24 -4.11 13.73
CA ILE A 129 8.72 -3.06 12.87
C ILE A 129 8.52 -3.55 11.44
N ILE A 130 9.52 -4.23 10.87
CA ILE A 130 9.45 -4.76 9.50
C ILE A 130 8.40 -5.87 9.39
N ARG A 131 8.30 -6.75 10.40
CA ARG A 131 7.26 -7.77 10.47
C ARG A 131 5.86 -7.15 10.47
N ASP A 132 5.62 -6.17 11.34
CA ASP A 132 4.35 -5.44 11.39
C ASP A 132 4.06 -4.71 10.07
N ALA A 133 5.09 -4.18 9.40
CA ALA A 133 4.95 -3.51 8.11
C ALA A 133 4.52 -4.49 6.99
N PHE A 134 5.12 -5.69 6.94
CA PHE A 134 4.66 -6.75 6.04
C PHE A 134 3.22 -7.15 6.29
N GLU A 135 2.83 -7.29 7.56
CA GLU A 135 1.46 -7.66 7.91
C GLU A 135 0.45 -6.68 7.31
N HIS A 136 0.75 -5.39 7.18
CA HIS A 136 -0.18 -4.44 6.54
C HIS A 136 -0.46 -4.79 5.07
N TRP A 137 0.51 -5.35 4.35
CA TRP A 137 0.33 -5.77 2.97
C TRP A 137 -0.28 -7.17 2.87
N THR A 138 0.24 -8.16 3.62
CA THR A 138 -0.10 -9.58 3.47
C THR A 138 -1.52 -9.93 3.94
N LYS A 139 -2.17 -9.07 4.71
CA LYS A 139 -3.61 -9.18 5.02
C LYS A 139 -4.47 -9.23 3.75
N HIS A 140 -4.07 -8.48 2.71
CA HIS A 140 -4.91 -8.20 1.55
C HIS A 140 -4.52 -9.01 0.29
N ILE A 141 -3.46 -9.81 0.35
CA ILE A 141 -2.91 -10.55 -0.80
C ILE A 141 -2.47 -11.96 -0.40
N PRO A 142 -2.58 -12.97 -1.30
CA PRO A 142 -2.29 -14.37 -0.99
C PRO A 142 -0.78 -14.69 -0.99
N LEU A 143 0.03 -13.80 -0.40
CA LEU A 143 1.46 -14.03 -0.18
C LEU A 143 1.71 -14.44 1.27
N ARG A 144 2.36 -15.58 1.44
CA ARG A 144 2.93 -15.99 2.72
C ARG A 144 4.33 -15.41 2.86
N ILE A 145 4.56 -14.70 3.95
CA ILE A 145 5.85 -14.08 4.27
C ILE A 145 6.41 -14.74 5.52
N GLU A 146 7.67 -15.16 5.46
CA GLU A 146 8.35 -15.83 6.57
C GLU A 146 9.71 -15.17 6.86
N GLN A 147 9.95 -14.83 8.13
CA GLN A 147 11.26 -14.36 8.55
C GLN A 147 12.23 -15.54 8.68
N VAL A 148 13.43 -15.40 8.12
CA VAL A 148 14.52 -16.38 8.25
C VAL A 148 15.69 -15.81 9.04
N CYS A 149 16.68 -16.65 9.34
CA CYS A 149 17.87 -16.24 10.07
C CYS A 149 18.66 -15.14 9.32
N GLU A 150 19.44 -14.34 10.04
CA GLU A 150 20.20 -13.22 9.47
C GLU A 150 21.11 -13.65 8.32
N ALA A 151 21.78 -14.80 8.43
CA ALA A 151 22.70 -15.32 7.41
C ALA A 151 22.00 -16.11 6.29
N CYS A 152 20.73 -16.46 6.46
CA CYS A 152 19.98 -17.29 5.52
C CYS A 152 19.77 -16.58 4.17
N GLU A 153 19.56 -17.36 3.10
CA GLU A 153 19.06 -16.81 1.84
C GLU A 153 17.59 -16.40 1.97
N ALA A 154 17.25 -15.23 1.47
CA ALA A 154 15.93 -14.62 1.54
C ALA A 154 15.63 -13.91 0.22
N ASP A 155 14.33 -13.82 -0.12
CA ASP A 155 13.84 -13.14 -1.32
C ASP A 155 13.76 -11.62 -1.09
N VAL A 156 13.41 -11.17 0.12
CA VAL A 156 13.41 -9.75 0.51
C VAL A 156 14.45 -9.51 1.59
N VAL A 157 15.44 -8.67 1.31
CA VAL A 157 16.58 -8.43 2.22
C VAL A 157 16.63 -6.97 2.63
N PHE A 158 16.52 -6.70 3.92
CA PHE A 158 16.63 -5.36 4.48
C PHE A 158 18.04 -5.10 4.98
N THR A 159 18.55 -3.90 4.69
CA THR A 159 19.86 -3.43 5.16
C THR A 159 19.78 -1.95 5.56
N PHE A 160 20.68 -1.56 6.46
CA PHE A 160 20.96 -0.16 6.79
C PHE A 160 22.36 0.19 6.28
N GLY A 161 22.51 1.33 5.63
CA GLY A 161 23.82 1.80 5.16
C GLY A 161 23.75 3.24 4.65
N PRO A 162 24.90 3.88 4.40
CA PRO A 162 24.92 5.26 3.92
C PRO A 162 24.36 5.34 2.50
N ILE A 163 23.40 6.25 2.26
CA ILE A 163 22.86 6.51 0.92
C ILE A 163 23.34 7.87 0.44
N ASP A 164 22.91 8.95 1.10
CA ASP A 164 23.32 10.32 0.77
C ASP A 164 23.74 11.15 1.99
N GLY A 165 23.81 10.52 3.18
CA GLY A 165 24.06 11.20 4.44
C GLY A 165 22.76 11.76 5.02
N PRO A 166 22.79 12.68 5.99
CA PRO A 166 21.58 13.34 6.48
C PRO A 166 21.06 14.32 5.43
N SER A 167 20.37 13.79 4.45
CA SER A 167 19.88 14.48 3.26
C SER A 167 18.39 14.14 3.14
N THR A 168 17.88 14.00 1.93
CA THR A 168 16.45 13.87 1.67
C THR A 168 16.05 12.43 1.39
N THR A 169 17.00 11.53 1.14
CA THR A 169 16.71 10.17 0.72
C THR A 169 16.67 9.23 1.90
N LEU A 170 15.46 8.83 2.32
CA LEU A 170 15.29 8.02 3.52
C LEU A 170 15.61 6.54 3.30
N ALA A 171 15.22 6.03 2.14
CA ALA A 171 15.35 4.63 1.77
C ALA A 171 15.10 4.44 0.27
N TYR A 172 15.42 3.26 -0.24
CA TYR A 172 15.01 2.79 -1.56
C TYR A 172 14.86 1.27 -1.57
N ALA A 173 14.13 0.75 -2.56
CA ALA A 173 13.84 -0.66 -2.70
C ALA A 173 13.90 -1.13 -4.15
N HIS A 174 14.40 -2.35 -4.32
CA HIS A 174 14.40 -3.04 -5.60
C HIS A 174 13.08 -3.79 -5.79
N PHE A 175 12.53 -3.67 -7.00
CA PHE A 175 11.32 -4.36 -7.41
C PHE A 175 11.55 -5.89 -7.49
N PRO A 176 10.48 -6.70 -7.46
CA PRO A 176 10.57 -8.13 -7.75
C PRO A 176 11.30 -8.40 -9.08
N GLU A 177 12.15 -9.42 -9.18
CA GLU A 177 12.42 -10.53 -8.23
C GLU A 177 13.67 -10.28 -7.34
N ASP A 178 14.13 -9.03 -7.20
CA ASP A 178 15.34 -8.70 -6.41
C ASP A 178 15.00 -8.48 -4.93
N GLY A 179 14.00 -7.64 -4.63
CA GLY A 179 13.44 -7.50 -3.28
C GLY A 179 14.36 -6.88 -2.23
N ARG A 180 15.56 -6.41 -2.57
CA ARG A 180 16.43 -5.71 -1.59
C ARG A 180 15.86 -4.35 -1.20
N VAL A 181 15.90 -4.04 0.09
CA VAL A 181 15.46 -2.76 0.67
C VAL A 181 16.61 -2.17 1.47
N HIS A 182 16.94 -0.90 1.22
CA HIS A 182 18.04 -0.19 1.88
C HIS A 182 17.48 1.04 2.59
N PHE A 183 17.72 1.13 3.90
CA PHE A 183 17.42 2.31 4.72
C PHE A 183 18.70 3.13 4.93
N ASP A 184 18.62 4.47 4.85
CA ASP A 184 19.77 5.30 5.15
C ASP A 184 20.11 5.24 6.65
N SER A 185 21.33 4.82 6.99
CA SER A 185 21.78 4.71 8.38
C SER A 185 21.95 6.04 9.10
N ASP A 186 22.07 7.15 8.37
CA ASP A 186 22.36 8.49 8.92
C ASP A 186 21.10 9.25 9.36
N GLU A 187 19.92 8.69 9.07
CA GLU A 187 18.63 9.27 9.45
C GLU A 187 18.31 9.15 10.94
N ASN A 188 17.54 10.11 11.46
CA ASN A 188 17.05 10.07 12.85
C ASN A 188 15.83 9.14 12.96
N TRP A 189 16.07 7.83 12.87
CA TRP A 189 15.03 6.81 12.96
C TRP A 189 14.35 6.78 14.32
N ILE A 190 13.02 6.82 14.30
CA ILE A 190 12.17 6.70 15.48
C ILE A 190 11.18 5.53 15.33
N GLU A 191 10.81 4.93 16.46
CA GLU A 191 9.78 3.88 16.54
C GLU A 191 8.38 4.48 16.76
N ARG A 192 8.28 5.47 17.65
CA ARG A 192 7.01 6.03 18.09
C ARG A 192 6.66 7.31 17.31
N PHE A 193 5.37 7.53 17.08
CA PHE A 193 4.85 8.67 16.32
C PHE A 193 4.87 10.00 17.10
N ASP A 194 5.24 9.99 18.37
CA ASP A 194 5.22 11.11 19.32
C ASP A 194 6.59 11.78 19.52
N HIS A 195 7.59 11.43 18.70
CA HIS A 195 8.94 12.00 18.74
C HIS A 195 9.29 12.70 17.41
N ASP A 196 10.16 13.70 17.46
CA ASP A 196 10.71 14.34 16.26
C ASP A 196 11.71 13.40 15.56
N GLY A 197 11.42 13.00 14.32
CA GLY A 197 12.29 12.12 13.52
C GLY A 197 11.56 11.40 12.39
N THR A 198 12.26 10.46 11.76
CA THR A 198 11.74 9.66 10.64
C THR A 198 11.24 8.32 11.16
N ASN A 199 9.93 8.10 11.06
CA ASN A 199 9.32 6.85 11.55
C ASN A 199 9.69 5.66 10.65
N LEU A 200 10.47 4.72 11.19
CA LEU A 200 10.96 3.55 10.45
C LEU A 200 9.82 2.66 9.94
N PHE A 201 8.73 2.55 10.71
CA PHE A 201 7.58 1.74 10.32
C PHE A 201 6.92 2.30 9.04
N LEU A 202 6.69 3.61 8.95
CA LEU A 202 6.09 4.22 7.76
C LEU A 202 6.97 4.05 6.52
N VAL A 203 8.28 4.26 6.66
CA VAL A 203 9.22 4.06 5.54
C VAL A 203 9.27 2.58 5.16
N ALA A 204 9.31 1.66 6.12
CA ALA A 204 9.28 0.23 5.83
C ALA A 204 8.00 -0.19 5.08
N VAL A 205 6.81 0.32 5.45
CA VAL A 205 5.57 0.02 4.70
C VAL A 205 5.68 0.50 3.26
N HIS A 206 6.21 1.70 3.02
CA HIS A 206 6.43 2.25 1.68
C HIS A 206 7.39 1.38 0.85
N GLU A 207 8.58 1.10 1.38
CA GLU A 207 9.61 0.35 0.67
C GLU A 207 9.20 -1.12 0.43
N ILE A 208 8.44 -1.73 1.34
CA ILE A 208 7.84 -3.04 1.10
C ILE A 208 6.87 -2.99 -0.07
N GLY A 209 6.10 -1.90 -0.23
CA GLY A 209 5.25 -1.72 -1.40
C GLY A 209 6.04 -1.82 -2.72
N HIS A 210 7.22 -1.21 -2.78
CA HIS A 210 8.15 -1.36 -3.90
C HIS A 210 8.71 -2.77 -4.04
N ALA A 211 9.15 -3.39 -2.94
CA ALA A 211 9.63 -4.76 -2.93
C ALA A 211 8.54 -5.77 -3.34
N LEU A 212 7.26 -5.41 -3.22
CA LEU A 212 6.11 -6.17 -3.72
C LEU A 212 5.65 -5.72 -5.13
N GLY A 213 6.30 -4.73 -5.73
CA GLY A 213 6.10 -4.35 -7.14
C GLY A 213 5.19 -3.15 -7.37
N LEU A 214 4.80 -2.40 -6.34
CA LEU A 214 4.10 -1.13 -6.51
C LEU A 214 5.06 -0.02 -6.91
N SER A 215 4.64 0.85 -7.82
CA SER A 215 5.36 2.10 -8.12
C SER A 215 4.79 3.26 -7.32
N HIS A 216 5.49 4.39 -7.29
CA HIS A 216 4.98 5.60 -6.64
C HIS A 216 3.59 5.99 -7.18
N ASN A 217 2.71 6.41 -6.27
CA ASN A 217 1.45 7.08 -6.61
C ASN A 217 1.63 8.59 -6.39
N LYS A 218 1.87 9.32 -7.47
CA LYS A 218 2.21 10.75 -7.41
C LYS A 218 0.99 11.67 -7.41
N GLU A 219 -0.16 11.11 -7.75
CA GLU A 219 -1.41 11.85 -7.89
C GLU A 219 -2.15 11.97 -6.55
N ASP A 220 -1.97 10.99 -5.65
CA ASP A 220 -2.62 10.97 -4.35
C ASP A 220 -1.62 11.14 -3.21
N THR A 221 -1.58 12.34 -2.62
CA THR A 221 -0.78 12.63 -1.42
C THR A 221 -1.16 11.77 -0.22
N LYS A 222 -2.35 11.18 -0.16
CA LYS A 222 -2.74 10.31 0.96
C LYS A 222 -2.17 8.90 0.85
N SER A 223 -1.70 8.51 -0.34
CA SER A 223 -1.12 7.19 -0.59
C SER A 223 0.13 6.96 0.25
N ILE A 224 0.28 5.77 0.83
CA ILE A 224 1.56 5.39 1.46
C ILE A 224 2.67 5.32 0.42
N MET A 225 2.33 5.03 -0.84
CA MET A 225 3.25 5.02 -1.98
C MET A 225 3.47 6.43 -2.59
N TYR A 226 3.02 7.50 -1.95
CA TYR A 226 3.43 8.85 -2.35
C TYR A 226 4.94 9.04 -2.09
N PRO A 227 5.73 9.59 -3.02
CA PRO A 227 7.19 9.60 -2.90
C PRO A 227 7.72 10.35 -1.68
N MET A 228 7.06 11.44 -1.28
CA MET A 228 7.52 12.28 -0.17
C MET A 228 7.05 11.71 1.17
N TYR A 229 7.93 11.76 2.16
CA TYR A 229 7.62 11.37 3.51
C TYR A 229 6.46 12.18 4.08
N GLN A 230 5.53 11.47 4.70
CA GLN A 230 4.34 12.03 5.33
C GLN A 230 4.03 11.25 6.60
N LEU A 231 3.63 11.97 7.64
CA LEU A 231 3.12 11.34 8.85
C LEU A 231 1.68 10.92 8.61
N ILE A 232 1.49 9.61 8.47
CA ILE A 232 0.17 8.99 8.34
C ILE A 232 -0.22 8.40 9.70
N PRO A 233 -1.40 8.75 10.26
CA PRO A 233 -1.86 8.17 11.52
C PRO A 233 -1.92 6.64 11.43
N LYS A 234 -1.60 5.94 12.53
CA LYS A 234 -1.54 4.46 12.55
C LYS A 234 -2.82 3.77 12.04
N ARG A 235 -3.99 4.37 12.24
CA ARG A 235 -5.27 3.83 11.75
C ARG A 235 -5.45 3.88 10.22
N ASP A 236 -4.66 4.72 9.54
CA ASP A 236 -4.82 5.06 8.12
C ASP A 236 -3.58 4.63 7.28
N ILE A 237 -2.65 3.84 7.86
CA ILE A 237 -1.34 3.48 7.28
C ILE A 237 -1.43 2.93 5.86
N LEU A 238 -2.48 2.15 5.56
CA LEU A 238 -2.68 1.58 4.24
C LEU A 238 -4.00 2.06 3.65
N PRO A 239 -4.00 3.22 2.97
CA PRO A 239 -5.18 3.77 2.31
C PRO A 239 -5.76 2.80 1.28
N ASN A 240 -7.06 2.93 1.02
CA ASN A 240 -7.80 2.05 0.10
C ASN A 240 -7.15 1.96 -1.28
N ILE A 241 -6.60 3.07 -1.79
CA ILE A 241 -5.97 3.09 -3.11
C ILE A 241 -4.76 2.15 -3.19
N ASP A 242 -3.96 2.06 -2.14
CA ASP A 242 -2.78 1.17 -2.12
C ASP A 242 -3.17 -0.29 -1.89
N ARG A 243 -4.23 -0.53 -1.10
CA ARG A 243 -4.84 -1.86 -0.94
C ARG A 243 -5.35 -2.40 -2.28
N GLN A 244 -6.11 -1.59 -3.01
CA GLN A 244 -6.64 -1.99 -4.31
C GLN A 244 -5.51 -2.29 -5.29
N ARG A 245 -4.49 -1.42 -5.38
CA ARG A 245 -3.36 -1.61 -6.30
C ARG A 245 -2.55 -2.87 -6.01
N ILE A 246 -2.38 -3.25 -4.74
CA ILE A 246 -1.68 -4.50 -4.40
C ILE A 246 -2.55 -5.73 -4.66
N THR A 247 -3.85 -5.64 -4.38
CA THR A 247 -4.83 -6.70 -4.64
C THR A 247 -5.01 -6.93 -6.14
N ASP A 248 -5.03 -5.89 -6.97
CA ASP A 248 -5.06 -6.02 -8.44
C ASP A 248 -3.82 -6.75 -8.97
N LYS A 249 -2.69 -6.64 -8.27
CA LYS A 249 -1.42 -7.25 -8.66
C LYS A 249 -1.32 -8.74 -8.28
N TYR A 250 -1.77 -9.11 -7.08
CA TYR A 250 -1.61 -10.46 -6.53
C TYR A 250 -2.92 -11.27 -6.42
N GLY A 251 -4.07 -10.64 -6.65
CA GLY A 251 -5.38 -11.15 -6.25
C GLY A 251 -5.67 -10.87 -4.78
N ALA A 252 -6.95 -10.94 -4.41
CA ALA A 252 -7.36 -10.82 -3.01
C ALA A 252 -7.09 -12.13 -2.26
N CYS A 253 -6.76 -12.02 -0.97
CA CYS A 253 -6.89 -13.17 -0.07
C CYS A 253 -8.34 -13.67 -0.15
N SER A 254 -8.55 -14.98 -0.28
CA SER A 254 -9.87 -15.62 -0.24
C SER A 254 -10.63 -15.43 1.09
N SER A 255 -10.01 -14.72 2.05
CA SER A 255 -10.56 -14.28 3.33
C SER A 255 -10.87 -12.77 3.42
N ASP A 256 -10.33 -11.92 2.54
CA ASP A 256 -10.69 -10.50 2.44
C ASP A 256 -11.54 -10.35 1.18
N GLY A 257 -12.83 -10.68 1.30
CA GLY A 257 -13.71 -10.60 0.13
C GLY A 257 -13.77 -9.17 -0.37
N GLY A 258 -13.28 -8.99 -1.61
CA GLY A 258 -13.42 -7.74 -2.34
C GLY A 258 -14.87 -7.29 -2.41
N SER A 259 -15.13 -6.11 -2.93
CA SER A 259 -16.49 -5.57 -2.99
C SER A 259 -17.44 -6.39 -3.85
N THR A 260 -16.91 -7.26 -4.71
CA THR A 260 -17.67 -7.85 -5.82
C THR A 260 -17.63 -9.38 -5.80
N LEU A 261 -18.81 -9.97 -5.92
CA LEU A 261 -19.02 -11.37 -6.26
C LEU A 261 -19.51 -11.45 -7.72
N ASN A 262 -18.67 -11.98 -8.60
CA ASN A 262 -19.02 -12.28 -10.00
C ASN A 262 -19.74 -13.66 -10.06
N GLU A 263 -19.40 -14.50 -11.03
CA GLU A 263 -19.75 -15.91 -11.03
C GLU A 263 -19.03 -16.63 -9.88
N GLY A 264 -19.77 -17.16 -8.92
CA GLY A 264 -19.18 -17.82 -7.77
C GLY A 264 -20.07 -17.88 -6.54
N VAL A 265 -19.42 -18.16 -5.41
CA VAL A 265 -20.08 -18.45 -4.14
C VAL A 265 -19.42 -17.66 -3.01
N LEU A 266 -20.23 -17.03 -2.17
CA LEU A 266 -19.83 -16.51 -0.86
C LEU A 266 -20.31 -17.50 0.22
N ASN A 267 -19.38 -18.23 0.84
CA ASN A 267 -19.70 -19.24 1.85
C ASN A 267 -20.00 -18.60 3.21
N GLU A 268 -20.67 -19.35 4.09
CA GLU A 268 -20.82 -18.98 5.50
C GLU A 268 -19.46 -18.61 6.11
N GLY A 269 -19.44 -17.54 6.90
CA GLY A 269 -18.19 -17.00 7.46
C GLY A 269 -17.51 -15.95 6.56
N GLN A 270 -17.88 -15.83 5.28
CA GLN A 270 -17.23 -14.91 4.35
C GLN A 270 -18.02 -13.60 4.17
N THR A 271 -17.30 -12.53 3.85
CA THR A 271 -17.85 -11.19 3.64
C THR A 271 -17.42 -10.61 2.29
N LEU A 272 -18.22 -9.74 1.68
CA LEU A 272 -17.73 -8.74 0.72
C LEU A 272 -17.67 -7.39 1.42
N GLN A 273 -16.60 -6.62 1.21
CA GLN A 273 -16.43 -5.30 1.84
C GLN A 273 -16.48 -4.18 0.79
N SER A 274 -17.18 -3.08 1.10
CA SER A 274 -17.16 -1.88 0.26
C SER A 274 -15.75 -1.34 0.10
N ASN A 275 -15.47 -0.68 -1.02
CA ASN A 275 -14.14 -0.14 -1.34
C ASN A 275 -13.67 0.91 -0.31
N ASN A 276 -14.61 1.63 0.31
CA ASN A 276 -14.33 2.57 1.39
C ASN A 276 -14.09 1.88 2.76
N GLY A 277 -14.30 0.57 2.87
CA GLY A 277 -14.12 -0.22 4.08
C GLY A 277 -15.20 -0.05 5.15
N LEU A 278 -16.19 0.81 4.94
CA LEU A 278 -17.20 1.19 5.94
C LEU A 278 -18.36 0.21 6.04
N TYR A 279 -18.60 -0.55 4.98
CA TYR A 279 -19.74 -1.46 4.86
C TYR A 279 -19.28 -2.83 4.42
N LYS A 280 -20.00 -3.85 4.89
CA LYS A 280 -19.77 -5.23 4.46
C LYS A 280 -21.09 -5.96 4.32
N VAL A 281 -21.19 -6.87 3.37
CA VAL A 281 -22.19 -7.93 3.42
C VAL A 281 -21.53 -9.18 3.98
N TYR A 282 -22.20 -9.85 4.90
CA TYR A 282 -21.72 -11.03 5.59
C TYR A 282 -22.68 -12.20 5.39
N MET A 283 -22.19 -13.31 4.84
CA MET A 283 -22.91 -14.58 4.83
C MET A 283 -22.69 -15.25 6.19
N GLN A 284 -23.66 -15.09 7.10
CA GLN A 284 -23.58 -15.54 8.47
C GLN A 284 -23.65 -17.08 8.58
N THR A 285 -23.11 -17.63 9.67
CA THR A 285 -23.11 -19.08 9.95
C THR A 285 -24.48 -19.65 10.33
N ASP A 286 -25.47 -18.79 10.56
CA ASP A 286 -26.88 -19.15 10.76
C ASP A 286 -27.68 -19.18 9.44
N GLY A 287 -27.03 -18.89 8.30
CA GLY A 287 -27.67 -18.89 6.99
C GLY A 287 -28.32 -17.56 6.59
N ASN A 288 -28.11 -16.50 7.37
CA ASN A 288 -28.58 -15.15 7.05
C ASN A 288 -27.53 -14.36 6.26
N LEU A 289 -27.96 -13.57 5.29
CA LEU A 289 -27.09 -12.65 4.56
C LEU A 289 -27.40 -11.24 5.04
N CYS A 290 -26.43 -10.55 5.64
CA CYS A 290 -26.66 -9.24 6.25
C CYS A 290 -25.67 -8.18 5.78
N VAL A 291 -26.17 -6.98 5.52
CA VAL A 291 -25.36 -5.77 5.30
C VAL A 291 -25.12 -5.10 6.64
N TYR A 292 -23.87 -4.74 6.90
CA TYR A 292 -23.41 -4.14 8.14
C TYR A 292 -22.79 -2.76 7.92
N THR A 293 -22.98 -1.88 8.91
CA THR A 293 -22.11 -0.74 9.17
C THR A 293 -21.40 -0.96 10.49
N ARG A 294 -20.06 -1.06 10.45
CA ARG A 294 -19.26 -1.56 11.60
C ARG A 294 -19.84 -2.90 12.10
N ASP A 295 -20.43 -2.91 13.29
CA ASP A 295 -21.01 -4.09 13.94
C ASP A 295 -22.55 -4.06 13.99
N HIS A 296 -23.18 -3.09 13.32
CA HIS A 296 -24.63 -2.95 13.27
C HIS A 296 -25.19 -3.44 11.93
N ALA A 297 -26.06 -4.44 11.97
CA ALA A 297 -26.77 -4.92 10.78
C ALA A 297 -27.83 -3.89 10.37
N VAL A 298 -27.76 -3.42 9.13
CA VAL A 298 -28.71 -2.44 8.57
C VAL A 298 -29.74 -3.08 7.65
N TRP A 299 -29.45 -4.29 7.15
CA TRP A 299 -30.37 -5.11 6.37
C TRP A 299 -29.96 -6.57 6.49
N CYS A 300 -30.93 -7.48 6.47
CA CYS A 300 -30.70 -8.92 6.45
C CYS A 300 -31.75 -9.64 5.59
N SER A 301 -31.38 -10.77 4.99
CA SER A 301 -32.30 -11.60 4.18
C SER A 301 -33.41 -12.26 4.99
N GLY A 302 -33.29 -12.35 6.32
CA GLY A 302 -34.30 -12.90 7.22
C GLY A 302 -34.33 -14.43 7.24
N THR A 303 -33.25 -15.08 6.82
CA THR A 303 -33.20 -16.53 6.58
C THR A 303 -32.65 -17.35 7.76
N GLN A 304 -32.26 -16.72 8.87
CA GLN A 304 -31.58 -17.35 10.02
C GLN A 304 -32.32 -18.54 10.65
N ASN A 305 -33.62 -18.67 10.41
CA ASN A 305 -34.46 -19.75 10.96
C ASN A 305 -35.10 -20.64 9.88
N HIS A 306 -34.79 -20.43 8.61
CA HIS A 306 -35.39 -21.22 7.53
C HIS A 306 -34.85 -22.65 7.48
N SER A 307 -33.62 -22.86 7.96
CA SER A 307 -32.94 -24.17 7.91
C SER A 307 -31.98 -24.43 9.09
N PRO A 308 -32.46 -24.49 10.35
CA PRO A 308 -31.59 -24.71 11.51
C PRO A 308 -30.77 -26.00 11.39
N GLY A 309 -29.45 -25.90 11.58
CA GLY A 309 -28.53 -27.06 11.52
C GLY A 309 -28.29 -27.64 10.13
N GLN A 310 -28.56 -26.90 9.05
CA GLN A 310 -28.34 -27.35 7.67
C GLN A 310 -27.17 -26.64 6.97
N ASN A 311 -26.07 -26.49 7.70
CA ASN A 311 -24.79 -25.99 7.18
C ASN A 311 -24.13 -27.00 6.21
N PRO A 312 -23.21 -26.56 5.33
CA PRO A 312 -22.79 -25.17 5.13
C PRO A 312 -23.81 -24.35 4.34
N PHE A 313 -24.03 -23.10 4.76
CA PHE A 313 -24.77 -22.12 4.00
C PHE A 313 -23.87 -21.38 3.01
N ARG A 314 -24.46 -20.93 1.91
CA ARG A 314 -23.73 -20.15 0.90
C ARG A 314 -24.67 -19.28 0.08
N LEU A 315 -24.18 -18.12 -0.34
CA LEU A 315 -24.79 -17.30 -1.38
C LEU A 315 -24.12 -17.64 -2.72
N GLY A 316 -24.90 -17.92 -3.76
CA GLY A 316 -24.40 -18.23 -5.09
C GLY A 316 -24.97 -17.28 -6.14
N MET A 317 -24.10 -16.75 -7.00
CA MET A 317 -24.50 -16.04 -8.21
C MET A 317 -24.61 -17.06 -9.35
N GLN A 318 -25.81 -17.27 -9.86
CA GLN A 318 -26.09 -18.26 -10.89
C GLN A 318 -25.85 -17.68 -12.31
N PRO A 319 -25.50 -18.52 -13.31
CA PRO A 319 -25.32 -18.08 -14.69
C PRO A 319 -26.58 -17.49 -15.35
N ASP A 320 -27.76 -17.79 -14.81
CA ASP A 320 -29.05 -17.30 -15.31
C ASP A 320 -29.43 -15.91 -14.74
N GLY A 321 -28.52 -15.27 -14.00
CA GLY A 321 -28.74 -13.93 -13.42
C GLY A 321 -29.40 -13.94 -12.06
N ASN A 322 -29.70 -15.11 -11.48
CA ASN A 322 -30.33 -15.21 -10.17
C ASN A 322 -29.29 -15.32 -9.04
N LEU A 323 -29.45 -14.51 -8.00
CA LEU A 323 -28.69 -14.61 -6.75
C LEU A 323 -29.48 -15.41 -5.71
N VAL A 324 -28.89 -16.48 -5.16
CA VAL A 324 -29.60 -17.47 -4.33
C VAL A 324 -28.80 -17.86 -3.08
N ILE A 325 -29.47 -17.92 -1.93
CA ILE A 325 -28.90 -18.50 -0.71
C ILE A 325 -29.29 -19.98 -0.64
N TYR A 326 -28.31 -20.85 -0.41
CA TYR A 326 -28.49 -22.28 -0.26
C TYR A 326 -28.13 -22.75 1.14
N SER A 327 -28.89 -23.73 1.62
CA SER A 327 -28.48 -24.66 2.67
C SER A 327 -27.94 -25.95 2.05
N LYS A 328 -27.54 -26.91 2.90
CA LYS A 328 -27.22 -28.28 2.47
C LYS A 328 -28.39 -28.99 1.76
N ARG A 329 -29.65 -28.62 2.04
CA ARG A 329 -30.84 -29.27 1.48
C ARG A 329 -31.42 -28.59 0.25
N GLY A 330 -30.95 -27.40 -0.10
CA GLY A 330 -31.44 -26.66 -1.27
C GLY A 330 -31.53 -25.15 -1.05
N PRO A 331 -32.13 -24.42 -2.02
CA PRO A 331 -32.28 -22.98 -1.95
C PRO A 331 -33.27 -22.57 -0.85
N ILE A 332 -32.95 -21.50 -0.12
CA ILE A 332 -33.75 -20.97 1.01
C ILE A 332 -34.16 -19.51 0.81
N TRP A 333 -33.55 -18.82 -0.15
CA TRP A 333 -33.91 -17.47 -0.59
C TRP A 333 -33.38 -17.22 -2.00
N ALA A 334 -34.08 -16.40 -2.79
CA ALA A 334 -33.63 -15.96 -4.10
C ALA A 334 -34.02 -14.50 -4.34
N SER A 335 -33.17 -13.80 -5.10
CA SER A 335 -33.39 -12.40 -5.53
C SER A 335 -34.52 -12.24 -6.55
N GLY A 336 -34.87 -13.29 -7.29
CA GLY A 336 -35.95 -13.27 -8.29
C GLY A 336 -35.54 -12.62 -9.62
N THR A 337 -34.24 -12.49 -9.87
CA THR A 337 -33.68 -11.85 -11.08
C THR A 337 -33.37 -12.84 -12.21
N MET A 338 -33.84 -14.08 -12.09
CA MET A 338 -33.68 -15.11 -13.11
C MET A 338 -34.14 -14.63 -14.49
N ALA A 339 -33.27 -14.78 -15.49
CA ALA A 339 -33.48 -14.38 -16.88
C ALA A 339 -33.76 -12.88 -17.09
N GLN A 340 -33.35 -12.03 -16.14
CA GLN A 340 -33.33 -10.58 -16.31
C GLN A 340 -31.93 -10.10 -16.68
N GLY A 341 -31.85 -9.15 -17.62
CA GLY A 341 -30.56 -8.60 -18.08
C GLY A 341 -29.74 -9.61 -18.89
N ASN A 342 -28.47 -9.28 -19.12
CA ASN A 342 -27.49 -10.15 -19.77
C ASN A 342 -26.24 -10.29 -18.91
N GLY A 343 -25.63 -11.48 -18.86
CA GLY A 343 -24.37 -11.67 -18.16
C GLY A 343 -23.20 -10.91 -18.82
N PRO A 344 -22.05 -10.75 -18.12
CA PRO A 344 -21.77 -11.29 -16.78
C PRO A 344 -22.47 -10.51 -15.66
N TYR A 345 -22.91 -11.21 -14.62
CA TYR A 345 -23.61 -10.62 -13.48
C TYR A 345 -22.66 -10.36 -12.31
N GLN A 346 -22.90 -9.28 -11.57
CA GLN A 346 -22.03 -8.85 -10.48
C GLN A 346 -22.82 -8.36 -9.27
N LEU A 347 -22.63 -8.98 -8.12
CA LEU A 347 -23.11 -8.47 -6.84
C LEU A 347 -22.02 -7.60 -6.20
N ILE A 348 -22.31 -6.33 -5.94
CA ILE A 348 -21.34 -5.35 -5.46
C ILE A 348 -21.80 -4.73 -4.15
N MET A 349 -20.97 -4.79 -3.11
CA MET A 349 -21.10 -3.99 -1.89
C MET A 349 -20.54 -2.59 -2.17
N GLN A 350 -21.42 -1.61 -2.35
CA GLN A 350 -21.05 -0.27 -2.77
C GLN A 350 -20.69 0.65 -1.59
N ASP A 351 -19.97 1.73 -1.90
CA ASP A 351 -19.52 2.74 -0.95
C ASP A 351 -20.63 3.63 -0.39
N ASP A 352 -21.84 3.53 -0.94
CA ASP A 352 -23.03 4.22 -0.44
C ASP A 352 -23.87 3.35 0.51
N ARG A 353 -23.31 2.21 0.97
CA ARG A 353 -23.94 1.17 1.81
C ARG A 353 -24.94 0.28 1.07
N ASN A 354 -25.17 0.48 -0.22
CA ASN A 354 -26.08 -0.37 -0.98
C ASN A 354 -25.37 -1.65 -1.46
N LEU A 355 -26.02 -2.80 -1.30
CA LEU A 355 -25.61 -4.06 -1.93
C LEU A 355 -26.44 -4.23 -3.19
N VAL A 356 -25.81 -4.26 -4.36
CA VAL A 356 -26.54 -4.20 -5.64
C VAL A 356 -26.05 -5.28 -6.60
N LEU A 357 -27.00 -5.98 -7.21
CA LEU A 357 -26.78 -6.92 -8.31
C LEU A 357 -26.92 -6.17 -9.64
N TYR A 358 -25.88 -6.20 -10.46
CA TYR A 358 -25.83 -5.63 -11.80
C TYR A 358 -25.77 -6.71 -12.88
N ASP A 359 -26.31 -6.40 -14.05
CA ASP A 359 -26.03 -7.13 -15.29
C ASP A 359 -24.75 -6.62 -15.98
N GLY A 360 -24.40 -7.23 -17.11
CA GLY A 360 -23.19 -6.93 -17.88
C GLY A 360 -23.17 -5.53 -18.51
N ASP A 361 -24.33 -4.89 -18.64
CA ASP A 361 -24.49 -3.52 -19.12
C ASP A 361 -24.52 -2.49 -17.96
N ALA A 362 -24.14 -2.93 -16.76
CA ALA A 362 -24.19 -2.15 -15.51
C ALA A 362 -25.59 -1.65 -15.13
N LYS A 363 -26.64 -2.36 -15.55
CA LYS A 363 -28.02 -2.08 -15.13
C LYS A 363 -28.31 -2.79 -13.79
N PRO A 364 -28.83 -2.07 -12.78
CA PRO A 364 -29.18 -2.71 -11.51
C PRO A 364 -30.42 -3.59 -11.68
N LEU A 365 -30.32 -4.84 -11.24
CA LEU A 365 -31.40 -5.84 -11.26
C LEU A 365 -32.05 -6.02 -9.89
N TRP A 366 -31.26 -5.91 -8.81
CA TRP A 366 -31.73 -6.02 -7.43
C TRP A 366 -30.85 -5.20 -6.49
N ALA A 367 -31.42 -4.67 -5.41
CA ALA A 367 -30.69 -3.94 -4.37
C ALA A 367 -31.21 -4.25 -2.97
N SER A 368 -30.36 -4.07 -1.96
CA SER A 368 -30.76 -4.13 -0.54
C SER A 368 -31.49 -2.87 -0.05
N ASP A 369 -31.57 -1.83 -0.88
CA ASP A 369 -32.17 -0.52 -0.60
C ASP A 369 -31.65 0.16 0.68
N THR A 370 -30.38 -0.06 0.97
CA THR A 370 -29.69 0.49 2.15
C THR A 370 -28.90 1.76 1.85
N LYS A 371 -28.99 2.30 0.63
CA LYS A 371 -28.27 3.48 0.19
C LYS A 371 -28.42 4.66 1.15
N LEU A 372 -27.31 5.32 1.46
CA LEU A 372 -27.29 6.61 2.16
C LEU A 372 -27.40 7.77 1.16
N ALA A 373 -28.06 8.84 1.59
CA ALA A 373 -28.28 10.06 0.80
C ALA A 373 -27.01 10.87 0.60
#